data_AF-A0A349WFU0-F1
#
_entry.id   AF-A0A349WFU0-F1
#
_cell.length_a   1.000
_cell.length_b   1.000
_cell.length_c   1.000
_cell.angle_alpha   90.00
_cell.angle_beta   90.00
_cell.angle_gamma   90.00
#
_symmetry.space_group_name_H-M   'P 1'
#
loop_
_entity.id
_entity.type
_entity.pdbx_description
1 polymer ?
#
loop_
_entity_poly.entity_id
_entity_poly.type
_entity_poly.pdbx_seq_one_letter_code
_entity_poly.pdbx_strand_id
1 'polypeptide(L)'
;MKGQPIHQRTWKFAEEQLLISDQIVSKSKHAAIARFIFHPEIQISQNKDDSSWALKKDARHLADIEILSGSGNIAKTTYALSFGKLVETSVLEVCFENGKTSSKIIWDQND
;
A
#
# COMPACT_ATOMS: atom_id res chain seq x y z
N MET A 1 15.69 21.97 7.70
CA MET A 1 15.92 20.75 6.90
C MET A 1 16.38 21.15 5.51
N LYS A 2 17.60 20.77 5.08
CA LYS A 2 18.06 21.00 3.70
C LYS A 2 17.40 19.93 2.80
N GLY A 3 16.76 20.34 1.71
CA GLY A 3 16.09 19.45 0.73
C GLY A 3 14.58 19.67 0.56
N GLN A 4 13.86 20.09 1.61
CA GLN A 4 12.41 20.37 1.62
C GLN A 4 11.57 19.34 0.84
N PRO A 5 11.62 18.04 1.19
CA PRO A 5 10.83 17.04 0.49
C PRO A 5 9.34 17.26 0.74
N ILE A 6 8.57 17.34 -0.34
CA ILE A 6 7.11 17.36 -0.31
C ILE A 6 6.63 16.02 -0.85
N HIS A 7 5.85 15.30 -0.04
CA HIS A 7 5.15 14.11 -0.50
C HIS A 7 3.79 14.50 -1.10
N GLN A 8 3.54 14.07 -2.33
CA GLN A 8 2.27 14.24 -3.01
C GLN A 8 1.68 12.87 -3.35
N ARG A 9 0.46 12.63 -2.89
CA ARG A 9 -0.34 11.43 -3.22
C ARG A 9 -1.54 11.83 -4.06
N THR A 10 -1.73 11.16 -5.19
CA THR A 10 -2.92 11.30 -6.05
C THR A 10 -3.73 10.02 -6.02
N TRP A 11 -5.04 10.15 -5.97
CA TRP A 11 -6.00 9.04 -5.98
C TRP A 11 -6.88 9.21 -7.22
N LYS A 12 -6.99 8.15 -8.03
CA LYS A 12 -7.97 8.08 -9.12
C LYS A 12 -8.86 6.89 -8.89
N PHE A 13 -10.13 7.17 -8.62
CA PHE A 13 -11.16 6.17 -8.41
C PHE A 13 -11.86 5.87 -9.74
N ALA A 14 -12.10 4.60 -10.02
CA ALA A 14 -12.97 4.10 -11.08
C ALA A 14 -13.84 2.98 -10.48
N GLU A 15 -14.78 2.42 -11.26
CA GLU A 15 -15.80 1.49 -10.75
C GLU A 15 -15.24 0.33 -9.91
N GLU A 16 -14.15 -0.30 -10.36
CA GLU A 16 -13.57 -1.50 -9.74
C GLU A 16 -12.14 -1.31 -9.25
N GLN A 17 -11.65 -0.08 -9.26
CA GLN A 17 -10.26 0.15 -8.93
C GLN A 17 -9.97 1.52 -8.35
N LEU A 18 -8.92 1.54 -7.54
CA LEU A 18 -8.30 2.74 -7.02
C LEU A 18 -6.83 2.74 -7.42
N LEU A 19 -6.45 3.70 -8.27
CA LEU A 19 -5.06 3.98 -8.56
C LEU A 19 -4.52 5.00 -7.56
N ILE A 20 -3.42 4.65 -6.91
CA ILE A 20 -2.71 5.47 -5.93
C ILE A 20 -1.33 5.75 -6.50
N SER A 21 -1.01 7.03 -6.72
CA SER A 21 0.30 7.45 -7.22
C SER A 21 0.94 8.40 -6.23
N ASP A 22 2.16 8.07 -5.83
CA ASP A 22 2.95 8.83 -4.88
C ASP A 22 4.19 9.42 -5.54
N GLN A 23 4.54 10.64 -5.15
CA GLN A 23 5.74 11.32 -5.61
C GLN A 23 6.37 12.13 -4.47
N ILE A 24 7.69 12.07 -4.36
CA ILE A 24 8.50 12.98 -3.55
C ILE A 24 9.05 14.08 -4.46
N VAL A 25 8.63 15.32 -4.22
CA VAL A 25 9.17 16.51 -4.88
C VAL A 25 10.22 17.13 -3.96
N SER A 26 11.48 17.13 -4.38
CA SER A 26 12.59 17.66 -3.59
C SER A 26 13.75 18.09 -4.47
N LYS A 27 14.61 18.99 -3.95
CA LYS A 27 15.89 19.36 -4.59
C LYS A 27 16.96 18.28 -4.43
N SER A 28 16.76 17.31 -3.55
CA SER A 28 17.68 16.20 -3.29
C SER A 28 16.99 14.85 -3.45
N LYS A 29 17.76 13.80 -3.73
CA LYS A 29 17.25 12.42 -3.73
C LYS A 29 17.00 11.96 -2.29
N HIS A 30 15.87 11.29 -2.08
CA HIS A 30 15.48 10.73 -0.79
C HIS A 30 15.00 9.28 -0.98
N ALA A 31 15.38 8.40 -0.05
CA ALA A 31 14.70 7.12 0.09
C ALA A 31 13.34 7.35 0.75
N ALA A 32 12.30 6.69 0.25
CA ALA A 32 10.95 6.79 0.78
C ALA A 32 10.24 5.44 0.66
N ILE A 33 9.30 5.21 1.56
CA ILE A 33 8.49 3.99 1.64
C ILE A 33 7.03 4.41 1.84
N ALA A 34 6.16 3.99 0.93
CA ALA A 34 4.71 4.11 1.11
C ALA A 34 4.23 2.89 1.89
N ARG A 35 3.32 3.09 2.85
CA ARG A 35 2.80 2.01 3.70
C ARG A 35 1.30 1.87 3.55
N PHE A 36 0.86 0.66 3.25
CA PHE A 36 -0.54 0.24 3.31
C PHE A 36 -0.72 -0.64 4.54
N ILE A 37 -1.20 -0.04 5.63
CA ILE A 37 -1.42 -0.74 6.90
C ILE A 37 -2.81 -1.37 6.85
N PHE A 38 -2.89 -2.69 7.04
CA PHE A 38 -4.15 -3.41 6.96
C PHE A 38 -4.80 -3.55 8.33
N HIS A 39 -6.13 -3.63 8.35
CA HIS A 39 -6.85 -4.03 9.56
C HIS A 39 -6.42 -5.46 9.96
N PRO A 40 -6.32 -5.81 11.26
CA PRO A 40 -5.83 -7.13 11.71
C PRO A 40 -6.61 -8.34 11.19
N GLU A 41 -7.86 -8.15 10.78
CA GLU A 41 -8.71 -9.20 10.18
C GLU A 41 -8.41 -9.44 8.70
N ILE A 42 -7.62 -8.57 8.06
CA ILE A 42 -7.26 -8.71 6.66
C ILE A 42 -6.00 -9.57 6.54
N GLN A 43 -6.15 -10.67 5.84
CA GLN A 43 -5.06 -11.55 5.44
C GLN A 43 -4.51 -11.05 4.10
N ILE A 44 -3.20 -10.88 4.04
CA ILE A 44 -2.49 -10.52 2.81
C ILE A 44 -1.54 -11.65 2.41
N SER A 45 -1.58 -12.04 1.14
CA SER A 45 -0.71 -13.07 0.57
C SER A 45 -0.23 -12.64 -0.81
N GLN A 46 1.06 -12.84 -1.10
CA GLN A 46 1.63 -12.54 -2.41
C GLN A 46 1.05 -13.49 -3.47
N ASN A 47 0.72 -12.95 -4.64
CA ASN A 47 0.31 -13.71 -5.82
C ASN A 47 1.55 -14.25 -6.56
N LYS A 48 1.33 -15.00 -7.66
CA LYS A 48 2.41 -15.68 -8.39
C LYS A 48 3.32 -14.76 -9.22
N ASP A 49 2.91 -13.53 -9.45
CA ASP A 49 3.60 -12.55 -10.32
C ASP A 49 4.62 -11.67 -9.56
N ASP A 50 4.82 -11.92 -8.27
CA ASP A 50 5.67 -11.20 -7.32
C ASP A 50 5.36 -9.70 -7.14
N SER A 51 4.52 -9.10 -7.99
CA SER A 51 4.15 -7.69 -7.99
C SER A 51 2.73 -7.42 -7.49
N SER A 52 1.95 -8.46 -7.15
CA SER A 52 0.61 -8.30 -6.60
C SER A 52 0.36 -9.14 -5.34
N TRP A 53 -0.60 -8.69 -4.53
CA TRP A 53 -1.01 -9.33 -3.29
C TRP A 53 -2.53 -9.40 -3.20
N ALA A 54 -3.04 -10.59 -2.87
CA ALA A 54 -4.45 -10.79 -2.57
C ALA A 54 -4.77 -10.36 -1.13
N LEU A 55 -5.86 -9.60 -0.98
CA LEU A 55 -6.46 -9.20 0.29
C LEU A 55 -7.69 -10.06 0.56
N LYS A 56 -7.71 -10.73 1.71
CA LYS A 56 -8.79 -11.63 2.11
C LYS A 56 -9.30 -11.32 3.50
N LYS A 57 -10.58 -11.58 3.74
CA LYS A 57 -11.18 -11.62 5.07
C LYS A 57 -11.99 -12.90 5.19
N ASP A 58 -11.76 -13.70 6.23
CA ASP A 58 -12.46 -14.96 6.47
C ASP A 58 -12.46 -15.89 5.23
N ALA A 59 -11.29 -16.01 4.58
CA ALA A 59 -11.06 -16.71 3.31
C ALA A 59 -11.78 -16.15 2.06
N ARG A 60 -12.68 -15.15 2.21
CA ARG A 60 -13.26 -14.41 1.09
C ARG A 60 -12.24 -13.43 0.52
N HIS A 61 -12.01 -13.49 -0.80
CA HIS A 61 -11.25 -12.47 -1.52
C HIS A 61 -12.03 -11.16 -1.55
N LEU A 62 -11.32 -10.07 -1.27
CA LEU A 62 -11.89 -8.72 -1.24
C LEU A 62 -11.34 -7.86 -2.38
N ALA A 63 -10.04 -7.95 -2.62
CA ALA A 63 -9.32 -7.16 -3.59
C ALA A 63 -7.93 -7.73 -3.85
N ASP A 64 -7.31 -7.31 -4.94
CA ASP A 64 -5.88 -7.41 -5.17
C ASP A 64 -5.23 -6.03 -5.11
N ILE A 65 -4.03 -5.94 -4.56
CA ILE A 65 -3.16 -4.77 -4.67
C ILE A 65 -1.98 -5.09 -5.56
N GLU A 66 -1.84 -4.35 -6.66
CA GLU A 66 -0.77 -4.48 -7.65
C GLU A 66 0.18 -3.28 -7.54
N ILE A 67 1.48 -3.53 -7.54
CA ILE A 67 2.51 -2.50 -7.56
C ILE A 67 2.97 -2.28 -9.01
N LEU A 68 2.55 -1.15 -9.57
CA LEU A 68 2.84 -0.77 -10.96
C LEU A 68 4.23 -0.13 -11.10
N SER A 69 4.72 0.52 -10.04
CA SER A 69 6.10 1.03 -9.96
C SER A 69 6.58 1.12 -8.52
N GLY A 70 7.89 0.90 -8.32
CA GLY A 70 8.46 0.62 -7.01
C GLY A 70 8.54 -0.88 -6.72
N SER A 71 8.93 -1.23 -5.50
CA SER A 71 9.01 -2.63 -5.05
C SER A 71 8.22 -2.83 -3.76
N GLY A 72 7.34 -3.83 -3.76
CA GLY A 72 6.49 -4.17 -2.61
C GLY A 72 7.11 -5.27 -1.75
N ASN A 73 6.97 -5.13 -0.43
CA ASN A 73 7.34 -6.17 0.53
C ASN A 73 6.34 -6.19 1.70
N ILE A 74 6.00 -7.38 2.19
CA ILE A 74 5.18 -7.55 3.39
C ILE A 74 6.05 -7.49 4.63
N ALA A 75 5.63 -6.68 5.59
CA ALA A 75 6.22 -6.62 6.92
C ALA A 75 5.13 -6.64 8.00
N LYS A 76 5.55 -6.66 9.26
CA LYS A 76 4.69 -6.53 10.43
C LYS A 76 4.68 -5.10 10.95
N THR A 77 3.54 -4.67 11.47
CA THR A 77 3.37 -3.39 12.17
C THR A 77 2.29 -3.51 13.24
N THR A 78 1.93 -2.41 13.90
CA THR A 78 0.86 -2.38 14.90
C THR A 78 -0.35 -1.60 14.41
N TYR A 79 -1.54 -2.06 14.77
CA TYR A 79 -2.82 -1.37 14.58
C TYR A 79 -3.44 -1.05 15.95
N ALA A 80 -3.93 0.18 16.12
CA ALA A 80 -4.64 0.59 17.33
C ALA A 80 -6.14 0.31 17.20
N LEU A 81 -6.64 -0.68 17.93
CA LEU A 81 -8.08 -1.00 17.96
C LEU A 81 -8.87 -0.02 18.84
N SER A 82 -8.24 0.45 19.92
CA SER A 82 -8.78 1.44 20.85
C SER A 82 -7.62 2.03 21.68
N PHE A 83 -7.91 3.04 22.50
CA PHE A 83 -6.92 3.60 23.43
C PHE A 83 -6.30 2.50 24.29
N GLY A 84 -4.96 2.40 24.25
CA GLY A 84 -4.20 1.39 25.00
C GLY A 84 -4.24 -0.04 24.43
N LYS A 85 -4.96 -0.30 23.33
CA LYS A 85 -5.02 -1.64 22.69
C LYS A 85 -4.37 -1.63 21.31
N LEU A 86 -3.10 -2.03 21.28
CA LEU A 86 -2.35 -2.29 20.06
C LEU A 86 -2.35 -3.79 19.76
N VAL A 87 -2.50 -4.14 18.49
CA VAL A 87 -2.35 -5.52 18.00
C VAL A 87 -1.42 -5.55 16.81
N GLU A 88 -0.70 -6.65 16.62
CA GLU A 88 0.11 -6.85 15.42
C GLU A 88 -0.81 -6.98 14.19
N THR A 89 -0.40 -6.37 13.08
CA THR A 89 -1.02 -6.52 11.77
C THR A 89 0.04 -6.57 10.68
N SER A 90 -0.38 -6.82 9.44
CA SER A 90 0.47 -6.76 8.26
C SER A 90 0.48 -5.35 7.66
N VAL A 91 1.60 -5.01 7.02
CA VAL A 91 1.74 -3.81 6.20
C VAL A 91 2.40 -4.20 4.88
N LEU A 92 1.89 -3.65 3.78
CA LEU A 92 2.61 -3.65 2.50
C LEU A 92 3.44 -2.37 2.44
N GLU A 93 4.75 -2.54 2.43
CA GLU A 93 5.73 -1.47 2.25
C GLU A 93 6.12 -1.39 0.78
N VAL A 94 5.97 -0.23 0.17
CA VAL A 94 6.32 0.02 -1.23
C VAL A 94 7.48 1.01 -1.28
N CYS A 95 8.65 0.50 -1.63
CA CYS A 95 9.86 1.30 -1.80
C CYS A 95 9.73 2.15 -3.07
N PHE A 96 9.95 3.45 -2.91
CA PHE A 96 9.92 4.40 -4.02
C PHE A 96 11.08 4.13 -4.98
N GLU A 97 10.80 4.17 -6.28
CA GLU A 97 11.79 4.17 -7.33
C GLU A 97 11.89 5.57 -7.94
N ASN A 98 13.09 6.16 -7.94
CA ASN A 98 13.31 7.52 -8.46
C ASN A 98 12.35 8.57 -7.86
N GLY A 99 11.99 8.42 -6.59
CA GLY A 99 11.10 9.34 -5.89
C GLY A 99 9.62 9.20 -6.29
N LYS A 100 9.21 8.08 -6.91
CA LYS A 100 7.82 7.78 -7.24
C LYS A 100 7.44 6.34 -6.90
N THR A 101 6.15 6.10 -6.72
CA THR A 101 5.54 4.76 -6.74
C THR A 101 4.13 4.87 -7.28
N SER A 102 3.62 3.77 -7.82
CA SER A 102 2.21 3.66 -8.16
C SER A 102 1.72 2.27 -7.78
N SER A 103 0.56 2.24 -7.14
CA SER A 103 -0.14 1.03 -6.73
C SER A 103 -1.57 1.09 -7.20
N LYS A 104 -2.17 -0.06 -7.49
CA LYS A 104 -3.55 -0.17 -7.94
C LYS A 104 -4.23 -1.21 -7.06
N ILE A 105 -5.36 -0.82 -6.46
CA ILE A 105 -6.23 -1.73 -5.73
C ILE A 105 -7.40 -2.06 -6.66
N ILE A 106 -7.66 -3.34 -6.88
CA ILE A 106 -8.72 -3.84 -7.77
C ILE A 106 -9.66 -4.70 -6.92
N TRP A 107 -10.95 -4.49 -7.01
CA TRP A 107 -11.97 -5.31 -6.34
C TRP A 107 -13.01 -5.79 -7.34
N ASP A 108 -13.64 -6.91 -7.04
CA ASP A 108 -14.75 -7.41 -7.84
C ASP A 108 -16.01 -6.54 -7.61
N GLN A 109 -16.80 -6.32 -8.66
CA GLN A 109 -18.20 -5.92 -8.49
C GLN A 109 -18.89 -7.09 -7.78
N ASN A 110 -19.38 -6.87 -6.57
CA ASN A 110 -20.42 -7.73 -6.05
C ASN A 110 -21.75 -7.14 -6.55
N ASP A 111 -22.41 -7.83 -7.48
CA ASP A 111 -23.85 -7.70 -7.70
C ASP A 111 -24.63 -8.13 -6.44
#